data_AF-A0A352F9S0-F1
#
_entry.id   AF-A0A352F9S0-F1
#
_cell.length_a   1.000
_cell.length_b   1.000
_cell.length_c   1.000
_cell.angle_alpha   90.00
_cell.angle_beta   90.00
_cell.angle_gamma   90.00
#
_symmetry.space_group_name_H-M   'P 1'
#
loop_
_entity.id
_entity.type
_entity.pdbx_description
1 polymer ?
#
loop_
_entity_poly.entity_id
_entity_poly.type
_entity_poly.pdbx_seq_one_letter_code
_entity_poly.pdbx_strand_id
1 'polypeptide(L)'
;MNSFMDFKIFSSLRRPVLRLYIEPNNHLSMFSFSRNRGRIEVKDNNTHTLKILIDDAAGNRSEAVVPVKLDPGKFVRDPDFLPVYNAYFSYNESNKYSSEGIAITVPPGSLYDDIYFQYEVRPARPGCYSLTHYVHKSDVPLQQYYRLAIEAAGLPEHLRSKATIAQFVGNGRYVSVGGTWEGNRLVSRSRNFGVFCIRTDTVSPVIRPLNFSNPDELKTANSIRLTIRDDFPGIQSYRAEIDGKWALLEYDSKNNLFEYKMDPKRIGTGKEHTLAVRVSDQLNNKTTYTIRFYR
;
A
#
# COMPACT_ATOMS: atom_id res chain seq x y z
N MET A 1 13.78 3.13 6.19
CA MET A 1 14.17 3.56 4.83
C MET A 1 13.34 4.76 4.37
N ASN A 2 12.03 4.75 4.63
CA ASN A 2 11.11 5.82 4.20
C ASN A 2 11.52 7.24 4.65
N SER A 3 12.15 7.40 5.81
CA SER A 3 12.63 8.67 6.36
C SER A 3 14.05 9.07 5.91
N PHE A 4 14.82 8.13 5.36
CA PHE A 4 16.18 8.40 4.87
C PHE A 4 16.15 9.08 3.51
N MET A 5 15.20 8.68 2.68
CA MET A 5 14.88 9.39 1.45
C MET A 5 13.88 10.50 1.74
N ASP A 6 13.88 11.53 0.91
CA ASP A 6 12.77 12.46 0.84
C ASP A 6 11.55 11.77 0.25
N PHE A 7 10.65 11.32 1.13
CA PHE A 7 9.48 10.55 0.73
C PHE A 7 8.52 11.34 -0.15
N LYS A 8 8.43 12.66 0.02
CA LYS A 8 7.58 13.52 -0.80
C LYS A 8 8.08 13.60 -2.23
N ILE A 9 9.38 13.82 -2.42
CA ILE A 9 10.00 13.80 -3.75
C ILE A 9 9.91 12.40 -4.37
N PHE A 10 10.17 11.36 -3.58
CA PHE A 10 10.12 9.99 -4.07
C PHE A 10 8.71 9.55 -4.49
N SER A 11 7.68 9.87 -3.69
CA SER A 11 6.30 9.50 -3.97
C SER A 11 5.74 10.19 -5.23
N SER A 12 6.15 11.44 -5.48
CA SER A 12 5.69 12.23 -6.63
C SER A 12 6.52 12.02 -7.90
N LEU A 13 7.86 12.02 -7.81
CA LEU A 13 8.77 12.02 -8.96
C LEU A 13 9.50 10.70 -9.17
N ARG A 14 9.37 9.73 -8.26
CA ARG A 14 10.15 8.46 -8.26
C ARG A 14 11.66 8.68 -8.29
N ARG A 15 12.12 9.85 -7.81
CA ARG A 15 13.54 10.20 -7.71
C ARG A 15 14.00 10.02 -6.25
N PRO A 16 14.99 9.18 -5.97
CA PRO A 16 15.56 9.07 -4.64
C PRO A 16 16.39 10.33 -4.36
N VAL A 17 15.99 11.09 -3.34
CA VAL A 17 16.78 12.19 -2.78
C VAL A 17 17.11 11.82 -1.35
N LEU A 18 18.39 11.78 -0.99
CA LEU A 18 18.81 11.41 0.36
C LEU A 18 18.81 12.63 1.26
N ARG A 19 18.32 12.46 2.49
CA ARG A 19 18.41 13.49 3.51
C ARG A 19 19.76 13.44 4.19
N LEU A 20 20.32 14.62 4.45
CA LEU A 20 21.57 14.79 5.20
C LEU A 20 21.34 14.94 6.71
N TYR A 21 20.10 14.76 7.17
CA TYR A 21 19.72 14.74 8.58
C TYR A 21 18.83 13.54 8.87
N ILE A 22 18.76 13.18 10.15
CA ILE A 22 18.04 12.00 10.63
C ILE A 22 16.79 12.45 11.40
N GLU A 23 15.60 12.21 10.84
CA GLU A 23 14.30 12.46 11.50
C GLU A 23 14.20 11.76 12.86
N PRO A 24 13.51 12.33 13.87
CA PRO A 24 13.50 11.85 15.26
C PRO A 24 13.27 10.35 15.44
N ASN A 25 12.31 9.77 14.73
CA ASN A 25 11.91 8.36 14.86
C ASN A 25 12.50 7.45 13.76
N ASN A 26 13.61 7.85 13.15
CA ASN A 26 14.33 7.00 12.21
C ASN A 26 15.26 6.01 12.96
N HIS A 27 15.04 4.71 12.76
CA HIS A 27 15.75 3.61 13.44
C HIS A 27 16.68 2.80 12.52
N LEU A 28 17.10 3.34 11.37
CA LEU A 28 18.02 2.63 10.48
C LEU A 28 19.38 2.40 11.18
N SER A 29 19.81 1.14 11.26
CA SER A 29 21.07 0.74 11.90
C SER A 29 22.32 1.19 11.17
N MET A 30 22.20 1.66 9.92
CA MET A 30 23.33 2.13 9.12
C MET A 30 23.94 3.44 9.64
N PHE A 31 23.24 4.18 10.50
CA PHE A 31 23.76 5.39 11.11
C PHE A 31 24.69 5.01 12.28
N SER A 32 25.96 4.75 11.98
CA SER A 32 26.97 4.40 12.98
C SER A 32 27.40 5.59 13.84
N PHE A 33 27.32 6.81 13.31
CA PHE A 33 27.62 8.05 14.02
C PHE A 33 26.78 9.19 13.46
N SER A 34 26.22 10.03 14.35
CA SER A 34 25.63 11.30 13.94
C SER A 34 25.83 12.36 15.04
N ARG A 35 26.45 13.48 14.69
CA ARG A 35 26.46 14.67 15.55
C ARG A 35 25.16 15.43 15.32
N ASN A 36 24.41 15.71 16.39
CA ASN A 36 23.13 16.45 16.35
C ASN A 36 22.15 15.92 15.28
N ARG A 37 22.19 14.62 14.95
CA ARG A 37 21.38 14.00 13.89
C ARG A 37 21.46 14.71 12.53
N GLY A 38 22.62 15.31 12.20
CA GLY A 38 22.84 16.05 10.96
C GLY A 38 22.22 17.44 10.92
N ARG A 39 21.71 17.95 12.05
CA ARG A 39 21.25 19.35 12.16
C ARG A 39 22.43 20.27 12.43
N ILE A 40 22.53 21.33 11.64
CA ILE A 40 23.58 22.35 11.73
C ILE A 40 22.94 23.65 12.17
N GLU A 41 23.45 24.22 13.26
CA GLU A 41 23.02 25.52 13.78
C GLU A 41 24.06 26.57 13.41
N VAL A 42 23.67 27.59 12.65
CA VAL A 42 24.52 28.71 12.26
C VAL A 42 24.12 29.94 13.08
N LYS A 43 25.03 30.44 13.91
CA LYS A 43 24.76 31.52 14.89
C LYS A 43 25.35 32.87 14.49
N ASP A 44 26.18 32.91 13.47
CA ASP A 44 26.85 34.11 12.99
C ASP A 44 26.44 34.42 11.54
N ASN A 45 26.87 35.58 11.05
CA ASN A 45 26.63 36.02 9.67
C ASN A 45 27.80 35.68 8.74
N ASN A 46 28.70 34.77 9.13
CA ASN A 46 29.82 34.37 8.28
C ASN A 46 29.37 33.36 7.22
N THR A 47 30.10 33.30 6.11
CA THR A 47 29.93 32.20 5.15
C THR A 47 30.65 30.97 5.68
N HIS A 48 29.90 29.90 5.91
CA HIS A 48 30.38 28.57 6.27
C HIS A 48 30.44 27.70 5.02
N THR A 49 31.34 26.72 5.00
CA THR A 49 31.44 25.78 3.88
C THR A 49 30.99 24.39 4.34
N LEU A 50 29.89 23.90 3.77
CA LEU A 50 29.45 22.52 3.95
C LEU A 50 30.16 21.63 2.92
N LYS A 51 30.74 20.54 3.42
CA LYS A 51 31.32 19.48 2.58
C LYS A 51 30.50 18.22 2.74
N ILE A 52 30.03 17.69 1.62
CA ILE A 52 29.27 16.44 1.56
C ILE A 52 30.16 15.41 0.87
N LEU A 53 30.48 14.34 1.59
CA LEU A 53 31.30 13.24 1.09
C LEU A 53 30.43 12.00 0.94
N ILE A 54 30.53 11.33 -0.20
CA ILE A 54 29.81 10.08 -0.49
C ILE A 54 30.84 9.06 -0.96
N ASP A 55 30.84 7.91 -0.29
CA ASP A 55 31.68 6.75 -0.63
C ASP A 55 30.78 5.63 -1.18
N ASP A 56 31.21 4.97 -2.25
CA ASP A 56 30.57 3.74 -2.75
C ASP A 56 31.19 2.48 -2.12
N ALA A 57 30.59 1.31 -2.40
CA ALA A 57 31.06 0.03 -1.85
C ALA A 57 32.46 -0.38 -2.36
N ALA A 58 32.93 0.21 -3.48
CA ALA A 58 34.27 -0.01 -4.01
C ALA A 58 35.30 0.99 -3.45
N GLY A 59 34.86 1.95 -2.61
CA GLY A 59 35.71 2.96 -2.00
C GLY A 59 35.91 4.21 -2.86
N ASN A 60 35.15 4.39 -3.95
CA ASN A 60 35.19 5.63 -4.71
C ASN A 60 34.51 6.75 -3.93
N ARG A 61 35.19 7.90 -3.82
CA ARG A 61 34.69 9.07 -3.10
C ARG A 61 34.30 10.20 -4.04
N SER A 62 33.13 10.78 -3.81
CA SER A 62 32.69 12.04 -4.41
C SER A 62 32.54 13.12 -3.34
N GLU A 63 32.93 14.36 -3.65
CA GLU A 63 32.81 15.53 -2.78
C GLU A 63 31.93 16.61 -3.43
N ALA A 64 30.99 17.14 -2.67
CA ALA A 64 30.25 18.35 -3.01
C ALA A 64 30.50 19.44 -1.95
N VAL A 65 30.77 20.67 -2.41
CA VAL A 65 31.09 21.81 -1.56
C VAL A 65 30.01 22.88 -1.73
N VAL A 66 29.36 23.25 -0.63
CA VAL A 66 28.23 24.18 -0.63
C VAL A 66 28.49 25.31 0.37
N PRO A 67 28.68 26.57 -0.08
CA PRO A 67 28.73 27.70 0.84
C PRO A 67 27.35 27.99 1.41
N VAL A 68 27.27 28.18 2.73
CA VAL A 68 26.05 28.48 3.48
C VAL A 68 26.29 29.71 4.34
N LYS A 69 25.39 30.67 4.28
CA LYS A 69 25.43 31.90 5.08
C LYS A 69 24.05 32.16 5.65
N LEU A 70 23.98 32.57 6.91
CA LEU A 70 22.73 33.04 7.50
C LEU A 70 22.30 34.34 6.78
N ASP A 71 21.08 34.36 6.26
CA ASP A 71 20.44 35.57 5.71
C ASP A 71 19.36 36.06 6.69
N PRO A 72 19.70 36.96 7.64
CA PRO A 72 18.75 37.42 8.65
C PRO A 72 17.58 38.24 8.07
N GLY A 73 17.70 38.75 6.83
CA GLY A 73 16.65 39.55 6.18
C GLY A 73 15.53 38.75 5.53
N LYS A 74 15.72 37.43 5.33
CA LYS A 74 14.71 36.52 4.76
C LYS A 74 14.08 35.57 5.77
N PHE A 75 14.65 35.45 6.96
CA PHE A 75 14.08 34.63 8.03
C PHE A 75 13.05 35.44 8.82
N VAL A 76 11.88 35.66 8.22
CA VAL A 76 10.71 36.10 8.98
C VAL A 76 10.13 34.83 9.62
N ARG A 77 10.32 34.68 10.93
CA ARG A 77 9.59 33.65 11.70
C ARG A 77 8.13 34.10 11.72
N ASP A 78 7.38 33.69 10.71
CA ASP A 78 5.95 33.97 10.62
C ASP A 78 5.27 33.31 11.84
N PRO A 79 4.75 34.10 12.80
CA PRO A 79 4.10 33.55 13.99
C PRO A 79 2.81 32.80 13.65
N ASP A 80 2.25 33.01 12.45
CA ASP A 80 1.11 32.30 11.87
C ASP A 80 1.54 31.17 10.90
N PHE A 81 2.83 30.82 10.84
CA PHE A 81 3.37 29.78 9.93
C PHE A 81 2.85 28.36 10.20
N LEU A 82 2.01 28.18 11.22
CA LEU A 82 1.37 26.89 11.44
C LEU A 82 0.43 26.62 10.26
N PRO A 83 0.64 25.52 9.51
CA PRO A 83 -0.28 25.17 8.43
C PRO A 83 -1.66 24.94 9.04
N VAL A 84 -2.74 25.31 8.35
CA VAL A 84 -4.11 24.97 8.80
C VAL A 84 -4.18 23.49 9.15
N TYR A 85 -4.62 23.17 10.36
CA TYR A 85 -4.57 21.83 10.92
C TYR A 85 -5.76 21.55 11.83
N ASN A 86 -6.06 20.28 12.02
CA ASN A 86 -7.17 19.81 12.84
C ASN A 86 -6.70 19.20 14.15
N ALA A 87 -5.47 18.68 14.20
CA ALA A 87 -4.83 18.17 15.40
C ALA A 87 -3.30 18.21 15.27
N TYR A 88 -2.59 18.40 16.38
CA TYR A 88 -1.15 18.17 16.43
C TYR A 88 -0.90 16.71 16.80
N PHE A 89 -0.15 15.99 15.97
CA PHE A 89 0.20 14.59 16.22
C PHE A 89 1.68 14.49 16.50
N SER A 90 2.03 13.99 17.69
CA SER A 90 3.42 13.78 18.05
C SER A 90 3.92 12.40 17.61
N TYR A 91 5.20 12.31 17.20
CA TYR A 91 5.75 11.05 16.70
C TYR A 91 5.88 9.96 17.77
N ASN A 92 6.03 10.33 19.04
CA ASN A 92 6.28 9.40 20.15
C ASN A 92 5.06 9.15 21.04
N GLU A 93 3.90 9.73 20.71
CA GLU A 93 2.66 9.57 21.48
C GLU A 93 1.56 8.86 20.67
N SER A 94 0.54 8.34 21.38
CA SER A 94 -0.67 7.87 20.71
C SER A 94 -1.52 9.07 20.31
N ASN A 95 -1.74 9.22 19.01
CA ASN A 95 -2.54 10.31 18.47
C ASN A 95 -3.92 9.83 18.06
N LYS A 96 -4.93 10.67 18.28
CA LYS A 96 -6.33 10.37 17.94
C LYS A 96 -6.95 11.58 17.25
N TYR A 97 -7.81 11.29 16.29
CA TYR A 97 -8.69 12.28 15.68
C TYR A 97 -10.07 11.67 15.43
N SER A 98 -11.13 12.44 15.62
CA SER A 98 -12.50 12.00 15.35
C SER A 98 -13.31 13.16 14.82
N SER A 99 -14.20 12.87 13.88
CA SER A 99 -15.16 13.79 13.31
C SER A 99 -16.42 12.99 12.95
N GLU A 100 -17.44 13.64 12.40
CA GLU A 100 -18.65 12.94 11.95
C GLU A 100 -18.29 11.86 10.93
N GLY A 101 -18.71 10.63 11.20
CA GLY A 101 -18.49 9.48 10.34
C GLY A 101 -17.07 8.90 10.31
N ILE A 102 -16.09 9.41 11.09
CA ILE A 102 -14.72 8.88 11.09
C ILE A 102 -14.03 8.93 12.47
N ALA A 103 -13.25 7.88 12.77
CA ALA A 103 -12.30 7.87 13.88
C ALA A 103 -10.95 7.30 13.45
N ILE A 104 -9.87 7.97 13.85
CA ILE A 104 -8.48 7.64 13.53
C ILE A 104 -7.67 7.53 14.81
N THR A 105 -6.86 6.48 14.90
CA THR A 105 -5.90 6.30 15.98
C THR A 105 -4.55 5.91 15.41
N VAL A 106 -3.55 6.78 15.58
CA VAL A 106 -2.17 6.56 15.18
C VAL A 106 -1.37 6.15 16.42
N PRO A 107 -0.78 4.94 16.47
CA PRO A 107 -0.01 4.51 17.63
C PRO A 107 1.33 5.26 17.74
N PRO A 108 1.94 5.31 18.94
CA PRO A 108 3.25 5.92 19.15
C PRO A 108 4.31 5.25 18.28
N GLY A 109 5.26 6.04 17.79
CA GLY A 109 6.32 5.59 16.91
C GLY A 109 5.86 5.27 15.48
N SER A 110 4.67 5.73 15.07
CA SER A 110 4.19 5.57 13.69
C SER A 110 4.72 6.67 12.77
N LEU A 111 4.81 7.90 13.25
CA LEU A 111 5.32 9.03 12.47
C LEU A 111 6.85 9.09 12.58
N TYR A 112 7.51 9.72 11.61
CA TYR A 112 8.96 9.95 11.66
C TYR A 112 9.35 11.25 12.38
N ASP A 113 8.47 12.24 12.33
CA ASP A 113 8.54 13.53 13.01
C ASP A 113 7.10 13.97 13.36
N ASP A 114 6.95 14.98 14.20
CA ASP A 114 5.63 15.53 14.53
C ASP A 114 4.95 16.10 13.29
N ILE A 115 3.62 16.02 13.25
CA ILE A 115 2.84 16.58 12.14
C ILE A 115 1.69 17.44 12.63
N TYR A 116 1.41 18.47 11.85
CA TYR A 116 0.14 19.20 11.90
C TYR A 116 -0.86 18.42 11.03
N PHE A 117 -1.61 17.53 11.67
CA PHE A 117 -2.55 16.64 11.02
C PHE A 117 -3.69 17.44 10.38
N GLN A 118 -4.04 17.07 9.15
CA GLN A 118 -5.04 17.74 8.34
C GLN A 118 -6.14 16.76 7.99
N TYR A 119 -7.38 17.21 8.11
CA TYR A 119 -8.56 16.46 7.78
C TYR A 119 -9.56 17.32 7.02
N GLU A 120 -10.12 16.74 5.97
CA GLU A 120 -11.20 17.32 5.20
C GLU A 120 -12.23 16.23 4.88
N VAL A 121 -13.51 16.59 4.85
CA VAL A 121 -14.59 15.71 4.44
C VAL A 121 -15.30 16.31 3.22
N ARG A 122 -15.63 15.46 2.25
CA ARG A 122 -16.37 15.84 1.05
C ARG A 122 -17.54 14.89 0.82
N PRO A 123 -18.53 15.28 -0.01
CA PRO A 123 -19.60 14.39 -0.44
C PRO A 123 -19.07 13.04 -0.99
N ALA A 124 -19.92 12.02 -0.95
CA ALA A 124 -19.60 10.71 -1.48
C ALA A 124 -19.25 10.78 -2.97
N ARG A 125 -18.17 10.11 -3.37
CA ARG A 125 -17.84 9.89 -4.79
C ARG A 125 -18.74 8.80 -5.38
N PRO A 126 -18.93 8.75 -6.71
CA PRO A 126 -19.67 7.66 -7.35
C PRO A 126 -19.17 6.27 -6.94
N GLY A 127 -20.11 5.43 -6.48
CA GLY A 127 -19.83 4.08 -5.97
C GLY A 127 -19.25 4.00 -4.56
N CYS A 128 -19.17 5.12 -3.82
CA CYS A 128 -18.88 5.12 -2.38
C CYS A 128 -20.20 5.14 -1.57
N TYR A 129 -20.23 4.39 -0.47
CA TYR A 129 -21.34 4.30 0.50
C TYR A 129 -21.02 5.03 1.82
N SER A 130 -20.15 6.02 1.76
CA SER A 130 -19.81 6.93 2.86
C SER A 130 -19.40 8.28 2.27
N LEU A 131 -19.29 9.29 3.14
CA LEU A 131 -18.55 10.52 2.79
C LEU A 131 -17.11 10.17 2.37
N THR A 132 -16.50 11.09 1.64
CA THR A 132 -15.11 10.97 1.21
C THR A 132 -14.23 11.66 2.24
N HIS A 133 -13.38 10.89 2.92
CA HIS A 133 -12.52 11.37 4.00
C HIS A 133 -11.09 11.57 3.53
N TYR A 134 -10.59 12.80 3.60
CA TYR A 134 -9.21 13.15 3.32
C TYR A 134 -8.45 13.14 4.65
N VAL A 135 -7.65 12.10 4.84
CA VAL A 135 -6.93 11.80 6.08
C VAL A 135 -5.45 12.10 5.85
N HIS A 136 -5.07 13.34 6.10
CA HIS A 136 -3.74 13.90 5.88
C HIS A 136 -3.17 13.65 4.46
N LYS A 137 -1.91 14.01 4.26
CA LYS A 137 -1.25 13.93 2.95
C LYS A 137 -0.62 12.56 2.76
N SER A 138 -0.82 11.96 1.58
CA SER A 138 -0.25 10.66 1.22
C SER A 138 1.28 10.67 1.04
N ASP A 139 1.91 11.85 1.06
CA ASP A 139 3.36 12.06 0.99
C ASP A 139 4.03 12.10 2.38
N VAL A 140 3.28 11.78 3.44
CA VAL A 140 3.81 11.60 4.80
C VAL A 140 3.86 10.11 5.11
N PRO A 141 5.06 9.51 5.24
CA PRO A 141 5.19 8.08 5.44
C PRO A 141 4.92 7.68 6.90
N LEU A 142 4.40 6.47 7.08
CA LEU A 142 4.19 5.87 8.39
C LEU A 142 5.01 4.59 8.58
N GLN A 143 5.64 4.48 9.74
CA GLN A 143 6.36 3.29 10.18
C GLN A 143 5.42 2.16 10.58
N GLN A 144 4.23 2.46 11.11
CA GLN A 144 3.26 1.44 11.57
C GLN A 144 1.88 1.70 10.97
N TYR A 145 1.02 0.68 11.01
CA TYR A 145 -0.38 0.84 10.64
C TYR A 145 -1.13 1.66 11.69
N TYR A 146 -1.94 2.63 11.26
CA TYR A 146 -2.92 3.31 12.10
C TYR A 146 -4.30 2.68 11.93
N ARG A 147 -5.15 2.82 12.95
CA ARG A 147 -6.54 2.39 12.92
C ARG A 147 -7.41 3.46 12.27
N LEU A 148 -8.26 3.04 11.34
CA LEU A 148 -9.22 3.87 10.62
C LEU A 148 -10.61 3.24 10.75
N ALA A 149 -11.57 3.98 11.27
CA ALA A 149 -12.97 3.55 11.35
C ALA A 149 -13.84 4.56 10.59
N ILE A 150 -14.68 4.08 9.68
CA ILE A 150 -15.60 4.91 8.88
C ILE A 150 -17.02 4.40 9.09
N GLU A 151 -17.96 5.30 9.33
CA GLU A 151 -19.39 4.96 9.42
C GLU A 151 -19.98 4.73 8.03
N ALA A 152 -20.78 3.67 7.91
CA ALA A 152 -21.46 3.32 6.67
C ALA A 152 -22.85 3.94 6.60
N ALA A 153 -22.92 5.27 6.68
CA ALA A 153 -24.18 6.00 6.61
C ALA A 153 -24.82 5.81 5.22
N GLY A 154 -25.81 4.91 5.14
CA GLY A 154 -26.55 4.63 3.90
C GLY A 154 -26.12 3.38 3.13
N LEU A 155 -25.27 2.50 3.69
CA LEU A 155 -24.98 1.21 3.06
C LEU A 155 -26.17 0.25 3.24
N PRO A 156 -26.73 -0.33 2.15
CA PRO A 156 -27.76 -1.36 2.27
C PRO A 156 -27.25 -2.62 2.98
N GLU A 157 -28.05 -3.19 3.86
CA GLU A 157 -27.64 -4.34 4.69
C GLU A 157 -27.20 -5.56 3.85
N HIS A 158 -27.84 -5.80 2.70
CA HIS A 158 -27.46 -6.91 1.82
C HIS A 158 -26.07 -6.75 1.17
N LEU A 159 -25.51 -5.53 1.14
CA LEU A 159 -24.15 -5.24 0.66
C LEU A 159 -23.13 -5.18 1.79
N ARG A 160 -23.55 -5.34 3.04
CA ARG A 160 -22.69 -5.23 4.22
C ARG A 160 -21.51 -6.21 4.19
N SER A 161 -21.78 -7.47 3.79
CA SER A 161 -20.74 -8.51 3.64
C SER A 161 -19.83 -8.29 2.43
N LYS A 162 -20.18 -7.33 1.58
CA LYS A 162 -19.51 -6.98 0.33
C LYS A 162 -18.84 -5.61 0.40
N ALA A 163 -18.72 -5.02 1.58
CA ALA A 163 -18.15 -3.69 1.78
C ALA A 163 -16.71 -3.75 2.29
N THR A 164 -15.88 -2.81 1.83
CA THR A 164 -14.49 -2.60 2.26
C THR A 164 -14.22 -1.10 2.40
N ILE A 165 -13.27 -0.71 3.25
CA ILE A 165 -12.72 0.63 3.16
C ILE A 165 -11.80 0.65 1.93
N ALA A 166 -12.01 1.63 1.06
CA ALA A 166 -11.24 1.82 -0.16
C ALA A 166 -10.42 3.10 -0.06
N GLN A 167 -9.14 3.02 -0.39
CA GLN A 167 -8.26 4.18 -0.56
C GLN A 167 -8.23 4.59 -2.04
N PHE A 168 -8.42 5.87 -2.32
CA PHE A 168 -8.21 6.43 -3.65
C PHE A 168 -6.72 6.68 -3.89
N VAL A 169 -6.17 6.11 -4.96
CA VAL A 169 -4.72 6.14 -5.28
C VAL A 169 -4.39 6.93 -6.54
N GLY A 170 -5.32 7.74 -7.04
CA GLY A 170 -5.16 8.53 -8.27
C GLY A 170 -5.70 7.83 -9.53
N ASN A 171 -5.82 8.56 -10.64
CA ASN A 171 -6.28 8.06 -11.94
C ASN A 171 -7.62 7.29 -11.89
N GLY A 172 -8.54 7.69 -11.01
CA GLY A 172 -9.84 7.03 -10.86
C GLY A 172 -9.79 5.68 -10.12
N ARG A 173 -8.61 5.23 -9.66
CA ARG A 173 -8.42 3.92 -9.06
C ARG A 173 -8.61 3.91 -7.55
N TYR A 174 -9.16 2.80 -7.08
CA TYR A 174 -9.31 2.48 -5.67
C TYR A 174 -8.56 1.19 -5.35
N VAL A 175 -7.98 1.14 -4.15
CA VAL A 175 -7.44 -0.09 -3.57
C VAL A 175 -8.21 -0.39 -2.30
N SER A 176 -8.57 -1.66 -2.10
CA SER A 176 -9.14 -2.10 -0.83
C SER A 176 -8.07 -2.02 0.24
N VAL A 177 -8.39 -1.34 1.35
CA VAL A 177 -7.62 -1.46 2.60
C VAL A 177 -8.31 -2.42 3.56
N GLY A 178 -9.32 -3.16 3.11
CA GLY A 178 -10.08 -4.12 3.90
C GLY A 178 -11.03 -3.47 4.91
N GLY A 179 -11.54 -4.29 5.82
CA GLY A 179 -12.28 -3.81 6.97
C GLY A 179 -13.04 -4.92 7.69
N THR A 180 -13.28 -4.70 8.97
CA THR A 180 -14.14 -5.53 9.82
C THR A 180 -15.21 -4.65 10.44
N TRP A 181 -16.44 -5.17 10.50
CA TRP A 181 -17.55 -4.44 11.09
C TRP A 181 -17.44 -4.40 12.62
N GLU A 182 -17.51 -3.19 13.18
CA GLU A 182 -17.70 -2.94 14.61
C GLU A 182 -18.93 -2.04 14.77
N GLY A 183 -20.08 -2.62 15.14
CA GLY A 183 -21.34 -1.89 15.15
C GLY A 183 -21.69 -1.36 13.75
N ASN A 184 -21.94 -0.05 13.61
CA ASN A 184 -22.22 0.56 12.29
C ASN A 184 -20.96 1.11 11.57
N ARG A 185 -19.76 0.80 12.07
CA ARG A 185 -18.49 1.26 11.51
C ARG A 185 -17.76 0.11 10.85
N LEU A 186 -17.20 0.39 9.68
CA LEU A 186 -16.20 -0.46 9.08
C LEU A 186 -14.84 0.00 9.59
N VAL A 187 -14.06 -0.93 10.14
CA VAL A 187 -12.79 -0.64 10.79
C VAL A 187 -11.67 -1.35 10.07
N SER A 188 -10.63 -0.62 9.69
CA SER A 188 -9.44 -1.20 9.09
C SER A 188 -8.16 -0.58 9.64
N ARG A 189 -7.04 -1.04 9.11
CA ARG A 189 -5.69 -0.56 9.38
C ARG A 189 -5.06 -0.11 8.07
N SER A 190 -4.53 1.11 8.05
CA SER A 190 -3.78 1.64 6.91
C SER A 190 -2.39 2.06 7.34
N ARG A 191 -1.41 1.96 6.43
CA ARG A 191 -0.05 2.49 6.62
C ARG A 191 0.23 3.71 5.75
N ASN A 192 -0.79 4.20 5.04
CA ASN A 192 -0.72 5.37 4.20
C ASN A 192 -1.83 6.34 4.59
N PHE A 193 -1.49 7.60 4.73
CA PHE A 193 -2.46 8.68 4.69
C PHE A 193 -3.00 8.86 3.27
N GLY A 194 -4.11 9.58 3.12
CA GLY A 194 -4.75 9.82 1.83
C GLY A 194 -6.27 9.88 1.92
N VAL A 195 -6.94 9.47 0.83
CA VAL A 195 -8.38 9.66 0.66
C VAL A 195 -9.11 8.33 0.76
N PHE A 196 -10.13 8.25 1.60
CA PHE A 196 -10.84 7.02 1.93
C PHE A 196 -12.36 7.17 1.78
N CYS A 197 -13.01 6.08 1.40
CA CYS A 197 -14.47 5.92 1.48
C CYS A 197 -14.81 4.42 1.66
N ILE A 198 -16.06 4.09 1.94
CA ILE A 198 -16.56 2.70 1.88
C ILE A 198 -17.00 2.41 0.45
N ARG A 199 -16.55 1.29 -0.14
CA ARG A 199 -17.05 0.77 -1.43
C ARG A 199 -17.51 -0.67 -1.26
N THR A 200 -18.31 -1.15 -2.21
CA THR A 200 -18.71 -2.55 -2.28
C THR A 200 -18.27 -3.20 -3.57
N ASP A 201 -18.10 -4.52 -3.55
CA ASP A 201 -17.96 -5.32 -4.77
C ASP A 201 -18.67 -6.67 -4.65
N THR A 202 -19.35 -7.05 -5.74
CA THR A 202 -20.13 -8.29 -5.85
C THR A 202 -19.71 -9.12 -7.06
N VAL A 203 -18.63 -8.74 -7.75
CA VAL A 203 -18.22 -9.36 -9.02
C VAL A 203 -17.15 -10.41 -8.73
N SER A 204 -17.39 -11.66 -9.13
CA SER A 204 -16.40 -12.70 -8.91
C SER A 204 -15.17 -12.56 -9.82
N PRO A 205 -13.98 -12.96 -9.35
CA PRO A 205 -12.78 -13.05 -10.17
C PRO A 205 -12.99 -13.91 -11.42
N VAL A 206 -12.29 -13.60 -12.50
CA VAL A 206 -12.39 -14.33 -13.77
C VAL A 206 -11.18 -15.23 -13.97
N ILE A 207 -11.42 -16.52 -14.23
CA ILE A 207 -10.39 -17.51 -14.58
C ILE A 207 -10.46 -17.77 -16.10
N ARG A 208 -9.35 -17.61 -16.82
CA ARG A 208 -9.26 -17.90 -18.26
C ARG A 208 -8.09 -18.82 -18.59
N PRO A 209 -8.31 -19.95 -19.27
CA PRO A 209 -7.25 -20.72 -19.90
C PRO A 209 -6.42 -19.88 -20.88
N LEU A 210 -5.12 -20.15 -20.95
CA LEU A 210 -4.20 -19.47 -21.87
C LEU A 210 -3.71 -20.37 -23.01
N ASN A 211 -3.41 -21.64 -22.71
CA ASN A 211 -2.81 -22.56 -23.66
C ASN A 211 -3.72 -23.72 -24.04
N PHE A 212 -5.01 -23.63 -23.71
CA PHE A 212 -6.02 -24.60 -24.12
C PHE A 212 -7.39 -23.93 -24.22
N SER A 213 -8.10 -24.17 -25.32
CA SER A 213 -9.52 -23.90 -25.50
C SER A 213 -10.33 -25.21 -25.54
N ASN A 214 -9.69 -26.32 -25.91
CA ASN A 214 -10.23 -27.67 -25.88
C ASN A 214 -9.42 -28.54 -24.89
N PRO A 215 -10.06 -29.35 -24.01
CA PRO A 215 -9.42 -30.43 -23.25
C PRO A 215 -8.31 -31.22 -23.95
N ASP A 216 -8.48 -31.55 -25.25
CA ASP A 216 -7.54 -32.39 -26.00
C ASP A 216 -6.14 -31.77 -26.14
N GLU A 217 -6.04 -30.43 -26.08
CA GLU A 217 -4.76 -29.72 -26.17
C GLU A 217 -3.88 -29.98 -24.94
N LEU A 218 -4.46 -30.43 -23.82
CA LEU A 218 -3.72 -30.80 -22.61
C LEU A 218 -3.12 -32.21 -22.68
N LYS A 219 -3.45 -33.01 -23.70
CA LYS A 219 -2.93 -34.37 -23.89
C LYS A 219 -1.42 -34.38 -24.04
N THR A 220 -0.86 -33.43 -24.79
CA THR A 220 0.58 -33.32 -25.06
C THR A 220 1.22 -32.09 -24.41
N ALA A 221 0.43 -31.21 -23.78
CA ALA A 221 0.96 -30.01 -23.13
C ALA A 221 1.94 -30.33 -21.99
N ASN A 222 2.98 -29.52 -21.84
CA ASN A 222 3.93 -29.65 -20.73
C ASN A 222 3.51 -28.84 -19.49
N SER A 223 2.53 -27.95 -19.63
CA SER A 223 1.96 -27.18 -18.52
C SER A 223 0.50 -26.79 -18.75
N ILE A 224 -0.18 -26.46 -17.66
CA ILE A 224 -1.50 -25.84 -17.65
C ILE A 224 -1.28 -24.38 -17.30
N ARG A 225 -1.68 -23.45 -18.17
CA ARG A 225 -1.52 -22.01 -17.97
C ARG A 225 -2.88 -21.33 -17.94
N LEU A 226 -3.10 -20.50 -16.93
CA LEU A 226 -4.33 -19.77 -16.68
C LEU A 226 -4.01 -18.30 -16.39
N THR A 227 -4.95 -17.41 -16.66
CA THR A 227 -4.99 -16.08 -16.04
C THR A 227 -6.11 -16.02 -15.03
N ILE A 228 -5.84 -15.35 -13.92
CA ILE A 228 -6.85 -15.04 -12.90
C ILE A 228 -6.83 -13.52 -12.74
N ARG A 229 -7.99 -12.88 -12.95
CA ARG A 229 -8.13 -11.43 -12.89
C ARG A 229 -9.26 -11.05 -11.95
N ASP A 230 -9.03 -9.96 -11.22
CA ASP A 230 -10.00 -9.30 -10.36
C ASP A 230 -9.79 -7.79 -10.49
N ASP A 231 -10.87 -7.03 -10.65
CA ASP A 231 -10.79 -5.58 -10.88
C ASP A 231 -10.71 -4.81 -9.56
N PHE A 232 -11.41 -5.28 -8.53
CA PHE A 232 -11.44 -4.79 -7.15
C PHE A 232 -12.26 -5.80 -6.35
N PRO A 233 -11.90 -6.18 -5.11
CA PRO A 233 -10.88 -5.61 -4.21
C PRO A 233 -9.47 -6.20 -4.33
N GLY A 234 -9.27 -7.15 -5.24
CA GLY A 234 -8.07 -7.97 -5.40
C GLY A 234 -8.30 -9.42 -4.97
N ILE A 235 -7.48 -10.32 -5.50
CA ILE A 235 -7.51 -11.76 -5.16
C ILE A 235 -7.03 -11.97 -3.72
N GLN A 236 -7.80 -12.71 -2.93
CA GLN A 236 -7.45 -13.13 -1.57
C GLN A 236 -6.79 -14.52 -1.57
N SER A 237 -7.38 -15.47 -2.30
CA SER A 237 -6.89 -16.84 -2.30
C SER A 237 -7.18 -17.54 -3.62
N TYR A 238 -6.33 -18.51 -3.96
CA TYR A 238 -6.55 -19.43 -5.05
C TYR A 238 -6.09 -20.83 -4.65
N ARG A 239 -6.75 -21.85 -5.20
CA ARG A 239 -6.39 -23.25 -4.98
C ARG A 239 -6.72 -24.08 -6.21
N ALA A 240 -5.71 -24.77 -6.74
CA ALA A 240 -5.89 -25.75 -7.80
C ALA A 240 -5.82 -27.16 -7.25
N GLU A 241 -6.58 -28.06 -7.87
CA GLU A 241 -6.55 -29.49 -7.65
C GLU A 241 -6.57 -30.23 -8.97
N ILE A 242 -5.84 -31.34 -9.04
CA ILE A 242 -5.90 -32.31 -10.14
C ILE A 242 -6.25 -33.65 -9.51
N ASP A 243 -7.36 -34.24 -9.93
CA ASP A 243 -7.97 -35.45 -9.36
C ASP A 243 -8.21 -35.35 -7.85
N GLY A 244 -8.69 -34.19 -7.39
CA GLY A 244 -8.94 -33.91 -5.98
C GLY A 244 -7.68 -33.73 -5.12
N LYS A 245 -6.48 -33.85 -5.69
CA LYS A 245 -5.21 -33.61 -4.99
C LYS A 245 -4.74 -32.18 -5.24
N TRP A 246 -4.22 -31.49 -4.23
CA TRP A 246 -3.73 -30.10 -4.38
C TRP A 246 -2.63 -29.96 -5.44
N ALA A 247 -2.75 -29.02 -6.37
CA ALA A 247 -1.76 -28.72 -7.41
C ALA A 247 -1.19 -27.30 -7.19
N LEU A 248 0.13 -27.17 -7.08
CA LEU A 248 0.78 -25.88 -6.87
C LEU A 248 0.86 -25.10 -8.19
N LEU A 249 0.17 -23.97 -8.27
CA LEU A 249 0.32 -23.01 -9.36
C LEU A 249 1.43 -22.01 -9.03
N GLU A 250 2.48 -21.95 -9.85
CA GLU A 250 3.45 -20.87 -9.86
C GLU A 250 2.76 -19.58 -10.34
N TYR A 251 2.93 -18.46 -9.61
CA TYR A 251 2.27 -17.19 -9.92
C TYR A 251 3.27 -16.14 -10.41
N ASP A 252 3.09 -15.69 -11.64
CA ASP A 252 3.73 -14.50 -12.20
C ASP A 252 2.77 -13.30 -12.16
N SER A 253 2.96 -12.47 -11.14
CA SER A 253 2.17 -11.26 -10.90
C SER A 253 2.26 -10.20 -11.99
N LYS A 254 3.34 -10.15 -12.79
CA LYS A 254 3.45 -9.15 -13.86
C LYS A 254 2.49 -9.44 -14.99
N ASN A 255 2.26 -10.72 -15.26
CA ASN A 255 1.43 -11.19 -16.37
C ASN A 255 0.06 -11.72 -15.91
N ASN A 256 -0.21 -11.73 -14.60
CA ASN A 256 -1.35 -12.42 -13.98
C ASN A 256 -1.43 -13.91 -14.38
N LEU A 257 -0.26 -14.54 -14.57
CA LEU A 257 -0.14 -15.90 -15.08
C LEU A 257 0.00 -16.89 -13.92
N PHE A 258 -0.83 -17.93 -13.98
CA PHE A 258 -0.78 -19.08 -13.08
C PHE A 258 -0.42 -20.31 -13.89
N GLU A 259 0.69 -20.95 -13.54
CA GLU A 259 1.21 -22.09 -14.29
C GLU A 259 1.38 -23.32 -13.40
N TYR A 260 0.89 -24.46 -13.87
CA TYR A 260 1.20 -25.77 -13.33
C TYR A 260 2.03 -26.54 -14.34
N LYS A 261 3.28 -26.87 -14.01
CA LYS A 261 4.10 -27.77 -14.81
C LYS A 261 3.60 -29.19 -14.64
N MET A 262 3.35 -29.89 -15.75
CA MET A 262 2.87 -31.27 -15.73
C MET A 262 3.90 -32.16 -15.03
N ASP A 263 3.44 -32.94 -14.05
CA ASP A 263 4.25 -33.92 -13.33
C ASP A 263 3.80 -35.34 -13.74
N PRO A 264 4.60 -36.06 -14.55
CA PRO A 264 4.27 -37.41 -14.99
C PRO A 264 4.12 -38.43 -13.85
N LYS A 265 4.74 -38.19 -12.68
CA LYS A 265 4.59 -39.09 -11.53
C LYS A 265 3.22 -38.99 -10.90
N ARG A 266 2.54 -37.87 -11.10
CA ARG A 266 1.26 -37.53 -10.48
C ARG A 266 0.10 -37.62 -11.47
N ILE A 267 0.34 -37.19 -12.71
CA ILE A 267 -0.63 -37.15 -13.81
C ILE A 267 -0.18 -38.21 -14.81
N GLY A 268 -0.89 -39.34 -14.82
CA GLY A 268 -0.57 -40.45 -15.72
C GLY A 268 -0.94 -40.13 -17.16
N THR A 269 -0.47 -40.98 -18.08
CA THR A 269 -0.89 -40.96 -19.48
C THR A 269 -1.91 -42.06 -19.77
N GLY A 270 -2.68 -41.90 -20.85
CA GLY A 270 -3.76 -42.81 -21.23
C GLY A 270 -4.99 -42.79 -20.31
N LYS A 271 -5.30 -41.72 -19.59
CA LYS A 271 -6.51 -41.61 -18.76
C LYS A 271 -7.06 -40.19 -18.63
N GLU A 272 -8.32 -40.11 -18.22
CA GLU A 272 -8.98 -38.84 -17.91
C GLU A 272 -8.55 -38.32 -16.53
N HIS A 273 -8.36 -37.00 -16.47
CA HIS A 273 -7.99 -36.23 -15.30
C HIS A 273 -8.97 -35.07 -15.11
N THR A 274 -9.19 -34.62 -13.88
CA THR A 274 -10.02 -33.43 -13.59
C THR A 274 -9.20 -32.34 -12.95
N LEU A 275 -9.12 -31.17 -13.60
CA LEU A 275 -8.58 -29.93 -13.02
C LEU A 275 -9.73 -29.13 -12.40
N ALA A 276 -9.57 -28.71 -11.15
CA ALA A 276 -10.46 -27.75 -10.48
C ALA A 276 -9.63 -26.60 -9.91
N VAL A 277 -9.97 -25.36 -10.29
CA VAL A 277 -9.32 -24.14 -9.77
C VAL A 277 -10.38 -23.27 -9.11
N ARG A 278 -10.18 -22.98 -7.82
CA ARG A 278 -11.07 -22.15 -7.01
C ARG A 278 -10.34 -20.86 -6.63
N VAL A 279 -11.00 -19.73 -6.79
CA VAL A 279 -10.47 -18.40 -6.49
C VAL A 279 -11.47 -17.63 -5.65
N SER A 280 -10.98 -16.89 -4.66
CA SER A 280 -11.76 -15.88 -3.92
C SER A 280 -11.06 -14.53 -3.93
N ASP A 281 -11.84 -13.46 -4.04
CA ASP A 281 -11.36 -12.09 -3.77
C ASP A 281 -11.40 -11.76 -2.26
N GLN A 282 -11.01 -10.54 -1.88
CA GLN A 282 -11.01 -10.09 -0.48
C GLN A 282 -12.43 -9.91 0.12
N LEU A 283 -13.48 -9.93 -0.71
CA LEU A 283 -14.89 -9.78 -0.31
C LEU A 283 -15.68 -11.09 -0.48
N ASN A 284 -14.97 -12.21 -0.60
CA ASN A 284 -15.51 -13.55 -0.74
C ASN A 284 -16.40 -13.76 -1.98
N ASN A 285 -16.26 -12.97 -3.04
CA ASN A 285 -16.75 -13.37 -4.36
C ASN A 285 -15.86 -14.50 -4.88
N LYS A 286 -16.49 -15.55 -5.42
CA LYS A 286 -15.82 -16.83 -5.70
C LYS A 286 -16.09 -17.25 -7.13
N THR A 287 -15.06 -17.85 -7.74
CA THR A 287 -15.15 -18.53 -9.02
C THR A 287 -14.51 -19.91 -8.92
N THR A 288 -15.20 -20.90 -9.49
CA THR A 288 -14.65 -22.24 -9.68
C THR A 288 -14.61 -22.53 -11.16
N TYR A 289 -13.42 -22.86 -11.66
CA TYR A 289 -13.21 -23.39 -13.00
C TYR A 289 -12.97 -24.89 -12.89
N THR A 290 -13.68 -25.69 -13.68
CA THR A 290 -13.50 -27.14 -13.71
C THR A 290 -13.48 -27.63 -15.15
N ILE A 291 -12.49 -28.45 -15.47
CA ILE A 291 -12.35 -29.08 -16.78
C ILE A 291 -11.86 -30.51 -16.60
N ARG A 292 -12.37 -31.41 -17.43
CA ARG A 292 -11.80 -32.75 -17.60
C ARG A 292 -10.88 -32.74 -18.81
N PHE A 293 -9.75 -33.40 -18.72
CA PHE A 293 -8.81 -33.52 -19.82
C PHE A 293 -8.22 -34.92 -19.86
N TYR A 294 -7.95 -35.43 -21.06
CA TYR A 294 -7.31 -36.71 -21.25
C TYR A 294 -5.81 -36.49 -21.43
N ARG A 295 -4.99 -37.26 -20.72
CA ARG A 295 -3.54 -37.31 -20.91
C ARG A 295 -3.12 -38.75 -20.99
#